data_AF-A0A950QKP0-F1
#
_entry.id   AF-A0A950QKP0-F1
#
_cell.length_a   1.000
_cell.length_b   1.000
_cell.length_c   1.000
_cell.angle_alpha   90.00
_cell.angle_beta   90.00
_cell.angle_gamma   90.00
#
_symmetry.space_group_name_H-M   'P 1'
#
loop_
_entity.id
_entity.type
_entity.pdbx_description
1 polymer ?
#
loop_
_entity_poly.entity_id
_entity_poly.type
_entity_poly.pdbx_seq_one_letter_code
_entity_poly.pdbx_strand_id
1 'polypeptide(L)'
;MNGFSRRKFLLSGLAATAGASGLVVAGRLAQKYGLIPPDHGGLYGVGETLTYASQRLLTRHSLAREFSRSQISSRPFPNEIGPLTEEFKRLQAGGFADYRLSIDGLVREPASFSLADLRTYPARSHITEIACEEGWSYIAEWIGV
;
A
#
# COMPACT_ATOMS: atom_id res chain seq x y z
N MET A 1 24.48 51.36 -7.58
CA MET A 1 23.06 51.65 -7.26
C MET A 1 22.48 50.45 -6.51
N ASN A 2 22.50 50.47 -5.18
CA ASN A 2 21.98 49.37 -4.36
C ASN A 2 20.43 49.41 -4.34
N GLY A 3 19.81 48.52 -5.12
CA GLY A 3 18.36 48.49 -5.37
C GLY A 3 17.49 47.79 -4.33
N PHE A 4 17.97 47.57 -3.10
CA PHE A 4 17.18 46.94 -2.03
C PHE A 4 16.67 47.96 -1.02
N SER A 5 15.42 48.39 -1.19
CA SER A 5 14.68 49.20 -0.21
C SER A 5 14.37 48.37 1.04
N ARG A 6 14.47 48.97 2.24
CA ARG A 6 14.07 48.36 3.52
C ARG A 6 12.67 47.74 3.46
N ARG A 7 11.74 48.35 2.70
CA ARG A 7 10.39 47.82 2.49
C ARG A 7 10.39 46.52 1.70
N LYS A 8 11.22 46.41 0.65
CA LYS A 8 11.38 45.17 -0.12
C LYS A 8 11.98 44.07 0.75
N PHE A 9 12.97 44.40 1.57
CA PHE A 9 13.60 43.46 2.51
C PHE A 9 12.61 42.92 3.56
N LEU A 10 11.81 43.80 4.18
CA LEU A 10 10.79 43.40 5.16
C LEU A 10 9.69 42.56 4.52
N LEU A 11 9.21 42.95 3.33
CA LEU A 11 8.19 42.18 2.61
C LEU A 11 8.71 40.80 2.18
N SER A 12 9.95 40.70 1.68
CA SER A 12 10.55 39.40 1.34
C SER A 12 10.76 38.52 2.57
N GLY A 13 11.15 39.11 3.72
CA GLY A 13 11.31 38.39 4.98
C GLY A 13 9.98 37.83 5.52
N LEU A 14 8.91 38.63 5.48
CA LEU A 14 7.56 38.17 5.86
C LEU A 14 7.04 37.09 4.92
N ALA A 15 7.21 37.24 3.60
CA ALA A 15 6.78 36.24 2.63
C ALA A 15 7.54 34.91 2.81
N ALA A 16 8.87 34.97 3.03
CA ALA A 16 9.68 33.79 3.25
C ALA A 16 9.33 33.06 4.56
N THR A 17 9.10 33.79 5.65
CA THR A 17 8.73 33.20 6.95
C THR A 17 7.32 32.60 6.95
N ALA A 18 6.35 33.28 6.33
CA ALA A 18 5.01 32.74 6.15
C ALA A 18 5.01 31.50 5.25
N GLY A 19 5.77 31.52 4.14
CA GLY A 19 5.93 30.37 3.24
C GLY A 19 6.56 29.16 3.92
N ALA A 20 7.66 29.35 4.65
CA ALA A 20 8.32 28.27 5.39
C ALA A 20 7.41 27.67 6.46
N SER A 21 6.68 28.52 7.20
CA SER A 21 5.73 28.06 8.23
C SER A 21 4.56 27.28 7.62
N GLY A 22 4.05 27.71 6.47
CA GLY A 22 3.03 26.98 5.71
C GLY A 22 3.50 25.58 5.29
N LEU A 23 4.72 25.47 4.77
CA LEU A 23 5.31 24.18 4.36
C LEU A 23 5.49 23.22 5.55
N VAL A 24 5.95 23.74 6.70
CA VAL A 24 6.09 22.94 7.93
C VAL A 24 4.74 22.42 8.41
N VAL A 25 3.71 23.28 8.42
CA VAL A 25 2.35 22.88 8.81
C VAL A 25 1.80 21.82 7.85
N ALA A 26 1.95 22.03 6.53
CA ALA A 26 1.53 21.06 5.53
C ALA A 26 2.23 19.70 5.71
N GLY A 27 3.55 19.70 5.94
CA GLY A 27 4.31 18.49 6.22
C GLY A 27 3.85 17.76 7.49
N ARG A 28 3.58 18.49 8.57
CA ARG A 28 3.05 17.89 9.82
C ARG A 28 1.66 17.32 9.63
N LEU A 29 0.79 17.99 8.88
CA LEU A 29 -0.55 17.47 8.56
C LEU A 29 -0.45 16.21 7.69
N ALA A 30 0.40 16.22 6.67
CA ALA A 30 0.63 15.06 5.82
C ALA A 30 1.13 13.85 6.63
N GLN A 31 2.07 14.04 7.56
CA GLN A 31 2.51 12.97 8.48
C GLN A 31 1.39 12.51 9.40
N LYS A 32 0.67 13.44 10.05
CA LYS A 32 -0.42 13.14 10.98
C LYS A 32 -1.52 12.29 10.33
N TYR A 33 -1.83 12.55 9.06
CA TYR A 33 -2.85 11.81 8.31
C TYR A 33 -2.29 10.62 7.53
N GLY A 34 -1.01 10.27 7.71
CA GLY A 34 -0.39 9.11 7.07
C GLY A 34 -0.35 9.23 5.54
N LEU A 35 -0.10 10.44 5.02
CA LEU A 35 0.02 10.74 3.59
C LEU A 35 1.48 10.72 3.10
N ILE A 36 2.45 10.60 4.01
CA ILE A 36 3.86 10.42 3.66
C ILE A 36 4.21 8.94 3.87
N PRO A 37 4.68 8.23 2.83
CA PRO A 37 5.07 6.84 2.96
C PRO A 37 6.36 6.69 3.79
N PRO A 38 6.56 5.56 4.49
CA PRO A 38 7.75 5.34 5.32
C PRO A 38 9.07 5.34 4.50
N ASP A 39 8.98 5.04 3.21
CA ASP A 39 10.06 4.98 2.22
C ASP A 39 10.15 6.20 1.29
N HIS A 40 9.59 7.35 1.69
CA HIS A 40 9.62 8.64 0.95
C HIS A 40 11.02 9.26 0.72
N GLY A 41 12.11 8.54 1.01
CA GLY A 41 13.47 9.03 0.85
C GLY A 41 13.98 8.95 -0.60
N GLY A 42 15.15 9.56 -0.84
CA GLY A 42 15.86 9.41 -2.11
C GLY A 42 15.26 10.16 -3.30
N LEU A 43 15.77 9.85 -4.50
CA LEU A 43 15.46 10.59 -5.73
C LEU A 43 13.98 10.50 -6.13
N TYR A 44 13.35 9.35 -5.88
CA TYR A 44 11.96 9.08 -6.27
C TYR A 44 10.95 9.40 -5.16
N GLY A 45 11.41 9.83 -3.98
CA GLY A 45 10.57 10.01 -2.79
C GLY A 45 9.44 11.03 -2.94
N VAL A 46 9.63 12.07 -3.76
CA VAL A 46 8.56 13.05 -4.06
C VAL A 46 7.45 12.40 -4.90
N GLY A 47 7.82 11.59 -5.90
CA GLY A 47 6.88 10.84 -6.72
C GLY A 47 6.13 9.81 -5.90
N GLU A 48 6.85 9.08 -5.04
CA GLU A 48 6.24 8.08 -4.15
C GLU A 48 5.26 8.73 -3.18
N THR A 49 5.64 9.85 -2.56
CA THR A 49 4.76 10.60 -1.67
C THR A 49 3.50 11.08 -2.38
N LEU A 50 3.63 11.60 -3.61
CA LEU A 50 2.49 12.07 -4.39
C LEU A 50 1.54 10.91 -4.73
N THR A 51 2.07 9.78 -5.20
CA THR A 51 1.27 8.58 -5.53
C THR A 51 0.56 8.05 -4.29
N TYR A 52 1.30 7.83 -3.21
CA TYR A 52 0.79 7.29 -1.95
C TYR A 52 -0.31 8.17 -1.35
N ALA A 53 -0.10 9.49 -1.29
CA ALA A 53 -1.09 10.44 -0.81
C ALA A 53 -2.34 10.46 -1.71
N SER A 54 -2.16 10.47 -3.04
CA SER A 54 -3.26 10.49 -4.01
C SER A 54 -4.14 9.25 -3.88
N GLN A 55 -3.54 8.06 -3.77
CA GLN A 55 -4.30 6.82 -3.55
C GLN A 55 -5.09 6.86 -2.24
N ARG A 56 -4.49 7.36 -1.15
CA ARG A 56 -5.15 7.44 0.17
C ARG A 56 -6.24 8.50 0.28
N LEU A 57 -6.21 9.53 -0.56
CA LEU A 57 -7.21 10.60 -0.60
C LEU A 57 -8.31 10.32 -1.61
N LEU A 58 -7.97 9.78 -2.78
CA LEU A 58 -8.89 9.66 -3.92
C LEU A 58 -9.46 8.25 -4.08
N THR A 59 -8.75 7.21 -3.61
CA THR A 59 -9.12 5.80 -3.87
C THR A 59 -9.19 4.96 -2.61
N ARG A 60 -9.29 5.58 -1.42
CA ARG A 60 -9.26 4.88 -0.12
C ARG A 60 -10.21 3.69 -0.02
N HIS A 61 -11.37 3.79 -0.65
CA HIS A 61 -12.43 2.77 -0.61
C HIS A 61 -12.71 2.17 -1.99
N SER A 62 -11.84 2.43 -2.96
CA SER A 62 -11.97 1.84 -4.30
C SER A 62 -11.42 0.43 -4.28
N LEU A 63 -12.21 -0.52 -4.76
CA LEU A 63 -11.74 -1.87 -5.05
C LEU A 63 -10.97 -1.90 -6.37
N ALA A 64 -10.18 -2.94 -6.58
CA ALA A 64 -9.59 -3.21 -7.89
C ALA A 64 -10.68 -3.37 -8.95
N ARG A 65 -10.35 -3.03 -10.21
CA ARG A 65 -11.26 -3.23 -11.34
C ARG A 65 -11.61 -4.72 -11.44
N GLU A 66 -12.90 -5.02 -11.48
CA GLU A 66 -13.39 -6.36 -11.72
C GLU A 66 -13.71 -6.61 -13.20
N PHE A 67 -13.53 -7.85 -13.63
CA PHE A 67 -13.74 -8.32 -14.99
C PHE A 67 -14.85 -9.36 -15.06
N SER A 68 -15.40 -9.56 -16.26
CA SER A 68 -16.36 -10.64 -16.48
C SER A 68 -15.68 -12.00 -16.49
N ARG A 69 -16.42 -13.06 -16.13
CA ARG A 69 -15.92 -14.45 -16.18
C ARG A 69 -15.39 -14.85 -17.56
N SER A 70 -15.94 -14.31 -18.64
CA SER A 70 -15.47 -14.58 -20.01
C SER A 70 -14.09 -13.99 -20.31
N GLN A 71 -13.58 -13.10 -19.46
CA GLN A 71 -12.25 -12.51 -19.58
C GLN A 71 -11.19 -13.24 -18.75
N ILE A 72 -11.58 -14.27 -17.97
CA ILE A 72 -10.62 -15.10 -17.23
C ILE A 72 -9.62 -15.70 -18.22
N SER A 73 -8.34 -15.50 -17.94
CA SER A 73 -7.26 -15.97 -18.79
C SER A 73 -7.25 -17.50 -18.84
N SER A 74 -6.98 -18.07 -20.02
CA SER A 74 -7.03 -19.51 -20.23
C SER A 74 -5.92 -20.30 -19.53
N ARG A 75 -4.78 -19.65 -19.25
CA ARG A 75 -3.66 -20.24 -18.51
C ARG A 75 -3.16 -19.24 -17.47
N PRO A 76 -3.18 -19.57 -16.17
CA PRO A 76 -2.45 -18.78 -15.19
C PRO A 76 -0.96 -18.87 -15.52
N PHE A 77 -0.21 -17.80 -15.28
CA PHE A 77 1.25 -17.82 -15.35
C PHE A 77 1.77 -18.23 -13.96
N PRO A 78 2.26 -19.47 -13.78
CA PRO A 78 2.80 -19.89 -12.49
C PRO A 78 4.23 -19.35 -12.34
N ASN A 79 4.51 -18.72 -11.20
CA ASN A 79 5.90 -18.42 -10.82
C ASN A 79 6.64 -19.73 -10.58
N GLU A 80 7.94 -19.75 -10.85
CA GLU A 80 8.79 -20.87 -10.48
C GLU A 80 8.74 -21.07 -8.96
N ILE A 81 8.46 -22.30 -8.53
CA ILE A 81 8.42 -22.67 -7.11
C ILE A 81 9.75 -23.34 -6.77
N GLY A 82 10.55 -22.69 -5.91
CA GLY A 82 11.75 -23.29 -5.35
C GLY A 82 11.46 -24.47 -4.40
N PRO A 83 12.49 -25.15 -3.89
CA PRO A 83 12.30 -26.22 -2.91
C PRO A 83 11.50 -25.74 -1.70
N LEU A 84 10.47 -26.51 -1.31
CA LEU A 84 9.65 -26.19 -0.15
C LEU A 84 10.50 -26.23 1.13
N THR A 85 10.30 -25.25 2.00
CA THR A 85 10.96 -25.19 3.30
C THR A 85 10.49 -26.34 4.19
N GLU A 86 11.34 -26.75 5.15
CA GLU A 86 10.97 -27.79 6.12
C GLU A 86 9.76 -27.39 6.96
N GLU A 87 9.62 -26.09 7.25
CA GLU A 87 8.44 -25.55 7.92
C GLU A 87 7.16 -25.76 7.11
N PHE A 88 7.19 -25.45 5.80
CA PHE A 88 6.04 -25.68 4.93
C PHE A 88 5.68 -27.16 4.89
N LYS A 89 6.67 -28.05 4.71
CA LYS A 89 6.45 -29.50 4.70
C LYS A 89 5.82 -30.00 6.00
N ARG A 90 6.29 -29.50 7.15
CA ARG A 90 5.72 -29.81 8.48
C ARG A 90 4.26 -29.36 8.57
N LEU A 91 3.96 -28.11 8.19
CA LEU A 91 2.60 -27.58 8.18
C LEU A 91 1.70 -28.39 7.24
N GLN A 92 2.19 -28.71 6.03
CA GLN A 92 1.47 -29.51 5.05
C GLN A 92 1.16 -30.92 5.57
N ALA A 93 2.13 -31.59 6.20
CA ALA A 93 1.92 -32.91 6.80
C ALA A 93 0.85 -32.88 7.92
N GLY A 94 0.76 -31.79 8.67
CA GLY A 94 -0.27 -31.54 9.68
C GLY A 94 -1.57 -30.95 9.15
N GLY A 95 -1.78 -30.89 7.83
CA GLY A 95 -2.99 -30.30 7.22
C GLY A 95 -3.19 -28.81 7.54
N PHE A 96 -2.09 -28.09 7.80
CA PHE A 96 -2.05 -26.69 8.23
C PHE A 96 -2.77 -26.39 9.56
N ALA A 97 -3.00 -27.39 10.42
CA ALA A 97 -3.64 -27.19 11.72
C ALA A 97 -2.88 -26.20 12.63
N ASP A 98 -1.55 -26.23 12.54
CA ASP A 98 -0.65 -25.35 13.29
C ASP A 98 -0.40 -23.99 12.59
N TYR A 99 -0.95 -23.77 11.39
CA TYR A 99 -0.76 -22.49 10.70
C TYR A 99 -1.41 -21.36 11.51
N ARG A 100 -0.72 -20.21 11.57
CA ARG A 100 -1.20 -19.00 12.22
C ARG A 100 -0.93 -17.79 11.33
N LEU A 101 -1.96 -16.99 11.07
CA LEU A 101 -1.88 -15.67 10.48
C LEU A 101 -1.82 -14.64 11.62
N SER A 102 -0.69 -13.95 11.74
CA SER A 102 -0.53 -12.86 12.70
C SER A 102 -0.99 -11.53 12.11
N ILE A 103 -1.80 -10.79 12.85
CA ILE A 103 -2.23 -9.42 12.55
C ILE A 103 -1.62 -8.50 13.61
N ASP A 104 -0.68 -7.65 13.21
CA ASP A 104 0.06 -6.76 14.09
C ASP A 104 0.31 -5.38 13.46
N GLY A 105 1.21 -4.58 14.03
CA GLY A 105 1.54 -3.24 13.55
C GLY A 105 0.56 -2.16 14.01
N LEU A 106 0.09 -1.31 13.08
CA LEU A 106 -0.79 -0.17 13.38
C LEU A 106 -2.27 -0.57 13.51
N VAL A 107 -2.53 -1.56 14.37
CA VAL A 107 -3.87 -2.07 14.72
C VAL A 107 -4.18 -1.79 16.18
N ARG A 108 -5.45 -1.64 16.53
CA ARG A 108 -5.86 -1.44 17.94
C ARG A 108 -5.65 -2.70 18.77
N GLU A 109 -6.00 -3.86 18.21
CA GLU A 109 -6.01 -5.15 18.88
C GLU A 109 -5.28 -6.16 17.99
N PRO A 110 -3.98 -6.42 18.25
CA PRO A 110 -3.25 -7.49 17.57
C PRO A 110 -3.91 -8.85 17.81
N ALA A 111 -3.88 -9.71 16.80
CA ALA A 111 -4.54 -11.00 16.84
C ALA A 111 -3.75 -12.07 16.08
N SER A 112 -4.06 -13.34 16.34
CA SER A 112 -3.51 -14.48 15.61
C SER A 112 -4.64 -15.45 15.28
N PHE A 113 -4.79 -15.80 14.00
CA PHE A 113 -5.87 -16.63 13.51
C PHE A 113 -5.34 -17.95 12.96
N SER A 114 -5.99 -19.06 13.32
CA SER A 114 -5.77 -20.33 12.63
C SER A 114 -6.43 -20.34 11.25
N LEU A 115 -6.04 -21.27 10.39
CA LEU A 115 -6.74 -21.47 9.12
C LEU A 115 -8.22 -21.88 9.33
N ALA A 116 -8.52 -22.57 10.43
CA ALA A 116 -9.89 -22.91 10.79
C ALA A 116 -10.71 -21.66 11.13
N ASP A 117 -10.14 -20.74 11.91
CA ASP A 117 -10.79 -19.46 12.26
C ASP A 117 -11.11 -18.66 10.99
N LEU A 118 -10.13 -18.52 10.09
CA LEU A 118 -10.31 -17.80 8.82
C LEU A 118 -11.46 -18.37 7.98
N ARG A 119 -11.61 -19.70 7.94
CA ARG A 119 -12.69 -20.36 7.19
C ARG A 119 -14.08 -20.14 7.78
N THR A 120 -14.20 -19.62 9.00
CA THR A 120 -15.51 -19.27 9.59
C THR A 120 -16.06 -17.94 9.10
N TYR A 121 -15.21 -17.08 8.53
CA TYR A 121 -15.63 -15.78 8.02
C TYR A 121 -16.35 -15.90 6.67
N PRO A 122 -17.25 -14.96 6.32
CA PRO A 122 -17.93 -14.96 5.04
C PRO A 122 -16.95 -14.84 3.87
N ALA A 123 -16.95 -15.84 2.98
CA ALA A 123 -16.12 -15.80 1.79
C ALA A 123 -16.70 -14.84 0.73
N ARG A 124 -15.81 -14.20 -0.03
CA ARG A 124 -16.14 -13.37 -1.19
C ARG A 124 -15.32 -13.81 -2.40
N SER A 125 -15.91 -13.66 -3.58
CA SER A 125 -15.24 -13.84 -4.86
C SER A 125 -15.00 -12.50 -5.55
N HIS A 126 -13.84 -12.34 -6.21
CA HIS A 126 -13.48 -11.20 -7.05
C HIS A 126 -12.80 -11.68 -8.32
N ILE A 127 -13.13 -11.10 -9.48
CA ILE A 127 -12.42 -11.41 -10.74
C ILE A 127 -11.53 -10.24 -11.10
N THR A 128 -10.23 -10.35 -10.82
CA THR A 128 -9.28 -9.24 -10.97
C THR A 128 -8.07 -9.66 -11.80
N GLU A 129 -7.38 -8.66 -12.34
CA GLU A 129 -6.11 -8.82 -13.03
C GLU A 129 -4.96 -8.76 -12.02
N ILE A 130 -4.08 -9.77 -12.04
CA ILE A 130 -2.76 -9.68 -11.43
C ILE A 130 -1.77 -9.24 -12.51
N ALA A 131 -1.10 -8.12 -12.28
CA ALA A 131 -0.06 -7.59 -13.15
C ALA A 131 1.27 -7.69 -12.41
N CYS A 132 2.16 -8.56 -12.88
CA CYS A 132 3.47 -8.76 -12.30
C CYS A 132 4.45 -7.70 -12.83
N GLU A 133 5.37 -7.29 -11.97
CA GLU A 133 6.49 -6.41 -12.28
C GLU A 133 7.42 -6.94 -13.38
N GLU A 134 7.41 -8.26 -13.62
CA GLU A 134 8.16 -8.92 -14.68
C GLU A 134 7.53 -8.72 -16.09
N GLY A 135 6.39 -8.04 -16.17
CA GLY A 135 5.78 -7.62 -17.45
C GLY A 135 4.70 -8.54 -18.01
N TRP A 136 4.27 -9.56 -17.25
CA TRP A 136 3.12 -10.41 -17.59
C TRP A 136 1.91 -10.09 -16.71
N SER A 137 0.71 -10.41 -17.20
CA SER A 137 -0.52 -10.33 -16.41
C SER A 137 -1.50 -11.44 -16.75
N TYR A 138 -2.42 -11.74 -15.82
CA TYR A 138 -3.56 -12.60 -16.11
C TYR A 138 -4.77 -12.22 -15.25
N ILE A 139 -5.96 -12.55 -15.75
CA ILE A 139 -7.24 -12.34 -15.05
C ILE A 139 -7.70 -13.67 -14.47
N ALA A 140 -8.02 -13.70 -13.18
CA ALA A 140 -8.52 -14.88 -12.49
C ALA A 140 -9.61 -14.53 -11.47
N GLU A 141 -10.35 -15.56 -11.06
CA GLU A 141 -11.30 -15.48 -9.96
C GLU A 141 -10.60 -15.86 -8.64
N TRP A 142 -10.65 -14.96 -7.66
CA TRP A 142 -10.03 -15.08 -6.36
C TRP A 142 -11.12 -15.22 -5.29
N ILE A 143 -11.01 -16.24 -4.44
CA ILE A 143 -12.01 -16.56 -3.43
C ILE A 143 -11.33 -16.66 -2.06
N GLY A 144 -11.84 -15.91 -1.09
CA GLY A 144 -11.24 -15.85 0.25
C GLY A 144 -12.08 -15.03 1.22
N VAL A 145 -11.47 -14.67 2.36
CA VAL A 145 -12.05 -13.86 3.44
C VAL A 145 -11.29 -12.56 3.61
#